data_AF-A0A238ZSB0-F1
#
_entry.id   AF-A0A238ZSB0-F1
#
_cell.length_a   1.000
_cell.length_b   1.000
_cell.length_c   1.000
_cell.angle_alpha   90.00
_cell.angle_beta   90.00
_cell.angle_gamma   90.00
#
_symmetry.space_group_name_H-M   'P 1'
#
loop_
_entity.id
_entity.type
_entity.pdbx_description
1 polymer ?
#
loop_
_entity_poly.entity_id
_entity_poly.type
_entity_poly.pdbx_seq_one_letter_code
_entity_poly.pdbx_strand_id
1 'polypeptide(L)'
;MQNYEYRTHNSCCPSEGHDFKVTSITNAIPGLICLGSFHSHPYRYSDFTTDFCSHWSQTDYESTLATAEHYVVPPLELIFALSHLNSAKKYRPKTMPSYLVNYCRNFKFVLRAFVLNMLEESLDDVDMLRCTLAGKIVNRSD
;
A
#
# COMPACT_ATOMS: atom_id res chain seq x y z
N MET A 1 -5.11 -20.04 -22.41
CA MET A 1 -5.13 -19.33 -21.11
C MET A 1 -3.84 -18.54 -21.03
N GLN A 2 -3.92 -17.21 -20.98
CA GLN A 2 -2.73 -16.38 -20.77
C GLN A 2 -2.21 -16.65 -19.36
N ASN A 3 -0.98 -17.16 -19.27
CA ASN A 3 -0.23 -17.19 -18.03
C ASN A 3 0.10 -15.74 -17.67
N TYR A 4 -0.76 -15.10 -16.87
CA TYR A 4 -0.36 -13.90 -16.16
C TYR A 4 0.76 -14.33 -15.20
N GLU A 5 2.00 -14.01 -15.55
CA GLU A 5 3.07 -13.95 -14.55
C GLU A 5 2.62 -12.92 -13.50
N TYR A 6 2.13 -13.43 -12.37
CA TYR A 6 1.74 -12.59 -11.25
C TYR A 6 3.02 -12.01 -10.69
N ARG A 7 3.23 -10.70 -10.88
CA ARG A 7 4.31 -9.98 -10.24
C ARG A 7 4.14 -10.13 -8.73
N THR A 8 5.06 -10.88 -8.15
CA THR A 8 5.23 -10.94 -6.71
C THR A 8 5.66 -9.56 -6.20
N HIS A 9 5.44 -9.32 -4.91
CA HIS A 9 5.80 -8.15 -4.08
C HIS A 9 7.20 -7.53 -4.32
N ASN A 10 8.09 -8.15 -5.08
CA ASN A 10 9.52 -7.79 -5.21
C ASN A 10 9.91 -6.98 -6.46
N SER A 11 9.01 -6.22 -7.10
CA SER A 11 9.36 -5.70 -8.44
C SER A 11 8.62 -4.45 -8.93
N CYS A 12 8.10 -3.61 -8.04
CA CYS A 12 7.50 -2.34 -8.46
C CYS A 12 8.22 -1.16 -7.82
N CYS A 13 9.22 -0.61 -8.51
CA CYS A 13 9.79 0.69 -8.18
C CYS A 13 9.27 1.74 -9.16
N PRO A 14 9.00 2.98 -8.71
CA PRO A 14 8.77 4.09 -9.63
C PRO A 14 9.97 4.30 -10.55
N SER A 15 9.73 4.76 -11.77
CA SER A 15 10.81 5.16 -12.69
C SER A 15 11.46 6.45 -12.20
N GLU A 16 12.74 6.69 -12.47
CA GLU A 16 13.42 7.96 -12.14
C GLU A 16 12.66 9.22 -12.63
N GLY A 17 12.03 9.14 -13.80
CA GLY A 17 11.21 10.23 -14.35
C GLY A 17 9.92 10.51 -13.57
N HIS A 18 9.50 9.60 -12.69
CA HIS A 18 8.40 9.80 -11.74
C HIS A 18 8.88 10.64 -10.56
N ASP A 19 10.02 10.28 -9.96
CA ASP A 19 10.58 10.97 -8.79
C ASP A 19 10.95 12.42 -9.13
N PHE A 20 11.50 12.65 -10.32
CA PHE A 20 11.74 14.00 -10.84
C PHE A 20 10.46 14.83 -10.91
N LYS A 21 9.34 14.24 -11.35
CA LYS A 21 8.05 14.93 -11.43
C LYS A 21 7.49 15.25 -10.05
N VAL A 22 7.53 14.30 -9.13
CA VAL A 22 7.08 14.52 -7.73
C VAL A 22 7.87 15.66 -7.12
N THR A 23 9.20 15.60 -7.20
CA THR A 23 10.12 16.64 -6.70
C THR A 23 9.85 18.00 -7.34
N SER A 24 9.62 18.03 -8.66
CA SER A 24 9.29 19.26 -9.38
C SER A 24 7.98 19.89 -8.89
N ILE A 25 6.97 19.07 -8.61
CA ILE A 25 5.66 19.53 -8.12
C ILE A 25 5.76 20.04 -6.68
N THR A 26 6.42 19.31 -5.79
CA THR A 26 6.57 19.69 -4.37
C THR A 26 7.40 20.96 -4.22
N ASN A 27 8.42 21.16 -5.05
CA ASN A 27 9.22 22.39 -5.05
C ASN A 27 8.49 23.60 -5.64
N ALA A 28 7.56 23.38 -6.57
CA ALA A 28 6.81 24.47 -7.22
C ALA A 28 5.65 25.01 -6.38
N ILE A 29 5.11 24.22 -5.45
CA ILE A 29 3.91 24.55 -4.68
C ILE A 29 4.28 24.67 -3.19
N PRO A 30 4.38 25.90 -2.64
CA PRO A 30 4.67 26.11 -1.23
C PRO A 30 3.68 25.36 -0.33
N GLY A 31 4.21 24.62 0.65
CA GLY A 31 3.42 23.85 1.61
C GLY A 31 2.99 22.46 1.15
N LEU A 32 3.30 22.06 -0.09
CA LEU A 32 3.11 20.68 -0.53
C LEU A 32 4.33 19.83 -0.16
N ILE A 33 4.10 18.68 0.49
CA ILE A 33 5.14 17.76 0.93
C ILE A 33 4.78 16.36 0.44
N CYS A 34 5.74 15.63 -0.12
CA CYS A 34 5.59 14.20 -0.38
C CYS A 34 5.70 13.46 0.95
N LEU A 35 4.68 12.68 1.29
CA LEU A 35 4.63 11.94 2.56
C LEU A 35 5.08 10.49 2.43
N GLY A 36 5.43 10.03 1.22
CA GLY A 36 5.89 8.66 0.97
C GLY A 36 5.22 8.02 -0.23
N SER A 37 5.12 6.69 -0.21
CA SER A 37 4.82 5.86 -1.37
C SER A 37 3.59 4.97 -1.15
N PHE A 38 3.02 4.52 -2.26
CA PHE A 38 1.88 3.61 -2.28
C PHE A 38 2.02 2.62 -3.44
N HIS A 39 1.86 1.34 -3.14
CA HIS A 39 1.81 0.28 -4.15
C HIS A 39 0.92 -0.88 -3.73
N SER A 40 0.70 -1.77 -4.69
CA SER A 40 -0.17 -2.92 -4.53
C SER A 40 0.61 -4.22 -4.43
N HIS A 41 0.15 -5.11 -3.56
CA HIS A 41 0.63 -6.48 -3.43
C HIS A 41 -0.47 -7.46 -3.95
N PRO A 42 -0.48 -7.79 -5.25
CA PRO A 42 -1.46 -8.70 -5.81
C PRO A 42 -1.11 -10.16 -5.48
N TYR A 43 -2.07 -10.90 -4.93
CA TYR A 43 -1.92 -12.33 -4.61
C TYR A 43 -3.09 -13.16 -5.14
N ARG A 44 -2.83 -14.45 -5.34
CA ARG A 44 -3.89 -15.44 -5.61
C ARG A 44 -4.75 -15.63 -4.36
N TYR A 45 -6.03 -15.93 -4.56
CA TYR A 45 -6.95 -16.10 -3.44
C TYR A 45 -6.55 -17.21 -2.48
N SER A 46 -5.96 -18.30 -3.01
CA SER A 46 -5.44 -19.42 -2.21
C SER A 46 -4.31 -19.00 -1.26
N ASP A 47 -3.57 -17.97 -1.62
CA ASP A 47 -2.34 -17.56 -0.95
C ASP A 47 -2.57 -16.27 -0.13
N PHE A 48 -3.78 -15.69 -0.22
CA PHE A 48 -4.11 -14.41 0.38
C PHE A 48 -4.37 -14.54 1.88
N THR A 49 -3.34 -14.28 2.68
CA THR A 49 -3.48 -14.08 4.13
C THR A 49 -3.31 -12.61 4.48
N THR A 50 -4.21 -12.08 5.32
CA THR A 50 -4.30 -10.63 5.58
C THR A 50 -2.97 -10.05 6.07
N ASP A 51 -2.34 -10.68 7.06
CA ASP A 51 -1.13 -10.14 7.68
C ASP A 51 0.07 -10.24 6.75
N PHE A 52 0.33 -11.42 6.17
CA PHE A 52 1.50 -11.64 5.30
C PHE A 52 1.43 -10.83 4.01
N CYS A 53 0.28 -10.85 3.32
CA CYS A 53 0.18 -10.22 2.00
C CYS A 53 0.16 -8.69 2.05
N SER A 54 -0.08 -8.11 3.22
CA SER A 54 -0.04 -6.64 3.44
C SER A 54 1.18 -6.19 4.22
N HIS A 55 2.09 -7.11 4.55
CA HIS A 55 3.34 -6.75 5.19
C HIS A 55 4.35 -6.28 4.14
N TRP A 56 5.25 -5.41 4.57
CA TRP A 56 6.35 -4.95 3.73
C TRP A 56 7.36 -6.07 3.51
N SER A 57 8.04 -6.01 2.37
CA SER A 57 9.16 -6.85 1.98
C SER A 57 10.46 -6.07 2.09
N GLN A 58 11.60 -6.77 2.07
CA GLN A 58 12.91 -6.12 2.06
C GLN A 58 13.06 -5.04 0.96
N THR A 59 12.49 -5.31 -0.22
CA THR A 59 12.47 -4.36 -1.35
C THR A 59 11.70 -3.08 -1.00
N ASP A 60 10.58 -3.21 -0.29
CA ASP A 60 9.76 -2.07 0.13
C ASP A 60 10.53 -1.21 1.16
N TYR A 61 11.26 -1.84 2.09
CA TYR A 61 12.14 -1.15 3.02
C TYR A 61 13.24 -0.37 2.29
N GLU A 62 13.98 -1.03 1.37
CA GLU A 62 15.05 -0.39 0.61
C GLU A 62 14.55 0.79 -0.24
N SER A 63 13.38 0.62 -0.88
CA SER A 63 12.74 1.70 -1.64
C SER A 63 12.31 2.86 -0.74
N THR A 64 11.78 2.56 0.44
CA THR A 64 11.36 3.58 1.42
C THR A 64 12.57 4.31 2.00
N LEU A 65 13.66 3.61 2.26
CA LEU A 65 14.93 4.19 2.72
C LEU A 65 15.52 5.14 1.66
N ALA A 66 15.58 4.72 0.39
CA ALA A 66 16.03 5.58 -0.70
C ALA A 66 15.14 6.82 -0.85
N THR A 67 13.83 6.67 -0.65
CA THR A 67 12.88 7.79 -0.64
C THR A 67 13.21 8.77 0.50
N ALA A 68 13.55 8.28 1.70
CA ALA A 68 13.82 9.10 2.87
C ALA A 68 15.01 10.06 2.69
N GLU A 69 15.98 9.73 1.85
CA GLU A 69 17.13 10.61 1.54
C GLU A 69 16.71 11.94 0.91
N HIS A 70 15.52 11.99 0.30
CA HIS A 70 15.02 13.15 -0.44
C HIS A 70 14.02 14.01 0.36
N TYR A 71 13.58 13.56 1.53
CA TYR A 71 12.49 14.22 2.27
C TYR A 71 12.85 14.52 3.73
N VAL A 72 12.22 15.58 4.27
CA VAL A 72 12.47 16.10 5.62
C VAL A 72 11.77 15.27 6.71
N VAL A 73 10.75 14.50 6.32
CA VAL A 73 9.95 13.68 7.22
C VAL A 73 10.13 12.20 6.87
N PRO A 74 10.10 11.29 7.88
CA PRO A 74 10.09 9.86 7.61
C PRO A 74 8.96 9.51 6.63
N PRO A 75 9.27 8.89 5.49
CA PRO A 75 8.24 8.53 4.51
C PRO A 75 7.33 7.44 5.07
N LEU A 76 6.07 7.52 4.67
CA LEU A 76 5.07 6.48 4.85
C LEU A 76 5.14 5.49 3.68
N GLU A 77 4.98 4.22 3.99
CA GLU A 77 4.83 3.17 2.98
C GLU A 77 3.43 2.57 3.10
N LEU A 78 2.61 2.73 2.05
CA LEU A 78 1.25 2.22 2.04
C LEU A 78 1.15 0.99 1.13
N ILE A 79 0.85 -0.15 1.72
CA ILE A 79 0.68 -1.42 1.01
C ILE A 79 -0.80 -1.72 0.85
N PHE A 80 -1.19 -1.92 -0.40
CA PHE A 80 -2.52 -2.39 -0.79
C PHE A 80 -2.47 -3.84 -1.26
N ALA A 81 -2.61 -4.77 -0.32
CA ALA A 81 -2.73 -6.17 -0.66
C ALA A 81 -4.09 -6.44 -1.28
N LEU A 82 -4.14 -7.10 -2.44
CA LEU A 82 -5.41 -7.43 -3.09
C LEU A 82 -5.43 -8.83 -3.69
N SER A 83 -6.62 -9.41 -3.72
CA SER A 83 -6.86 -10.68 -4.40
C SER A 83 -8.24 -10.71 -5.05
N HIS A 84 -8.29 -11.33 -6.23
CA HIS A 84 -9.53 -11.60 -6.93
C HIS A 84 -10.23 -12.84 -6.35
N LEU A 85 -11.52 -12.71 -6.09
CA LEU A 85 -12.41 -13.71 -5.54
C LEU A 85 -13.24 -14.35 -6.66
N ASN A 86 -13.57 -15.63 -6.51
CA ASN A 86 -14.46 -16.31 -7.44
C ASN A 86 -15.90 -15.77 -7.43
N SER A 87 -16.28 -15.04 -6.37
CA SER A 87 -17.60 -14.41 -6.24
C SER A 87 -17.51 -13.15 -5.38
N ALA A 88 -18.39 -12.19 -5.66
CA ALA A 88 -18.52 -10.99 -4.85
C ALA A 88 -18.93 -11.37 -3.43
N LYS A 89 -18.25 -10.79 -2.45
CA LYS A 89 -18.60 -10.96 -1.04
C LYS A 89 -19.22 -9.68 -0.51
N LYS A 90 -20.26 -9.84 0.31
CA LYS A 90 -20.91 -8.74 1.04
C LYS A 90 -20.44 -8.79 2.49
N TYR A 91 -19.28 -8.20 2.75
CA TYR A 91 -18.78 -7.98 4.10
C TYR A 91 -18.73 -6.49 4.41
N ARG A 92 -18.88 -6.16 5.69
CA ARG A 92 -18.56 -4.82 6.17
C ARG A 92 -17.03 -4.67 6.25
N PRO A 93 -16.51 -3.47 5.94
CA PRO A 93 -15.11 -3.13 6.20
C PRO A 93 -14.76 -3.44 7.66
N LYS A 94 -13.62 -4.09 7.89
CA LYS A 94 -13.05 -4.31 9.22
C LYS A 94 -11.85 -3.39 9.38
N THR A 95 -11.92 -2.49 10.35
CA THR A 95 -10.81 -1.58 10.68
C THR A 95 -10.10 -2.12 11.93
N MET A 96 -8.80 -2.33 11.82
CA MET A 96 -7.88 -2.65 12.91
C MET A 96 -6.99 -1.42 13.16
N PRO A 97 -6.24 -1.35 14.27
CA PRO A 97 -5.37 -0.22 14.54
C PRO A 97 -4.40 0.09 13.40
N SER A 98 -3.71 -0.91 12.83
CA SER A 98 -2.68 -0.68 11.81
C SER A 98 -3.12 -0.99 10.36
N TYR A 99 -4.28 -1.63 10.17
CA TYR A 99 -4.74 -2.00 8.83
C TYR A 99 -6.27 -2.02 8.70
N LEU A 100 -6.74 -1.96 7.46
CA LEU A 100 -8.14 -2.08 7.10
C LEU A 100 -8.32 -3.23 6.10
N VAL A 101 -9.31 -4.08 6.34
CA VAL A 101 -9.74 -5.12 5.40
C VAL A 101 -11.08 -4.73 4.81
N ASN A 102 -11.21 -4.73 3.50
CA ASN A 102 -12.48 -4.49 2.85
C ASN A 102 -12.60 -5.22 1.49
N TYR A 103 -13.77 -5.13 0.87
CA TYR A 103 -14.13 -5.82 -0.35
C TYR A 103 -14.71 -4.83 -1.35
N CYS A 104 -14.30 -4.95 -2.61
CA CYS A 104 -14.84 -4.19 -3.73
C CYS A 104 -15.14 -5.16 -4.87
N ARG A 105 -16.42 -5.37 -5.18
CA ARG A 105 -16.91 -6.39 -6.11
C ARG A 105 -16.30 -7.76 -5.80
N ASN A 106 -15.59 -8.33 -6.76
CA ASN A 106 -14.89 -9.60 -6.67
C ASN A 106 -13.46 -9.42 -6.14
N PHE A 107 -13.12 -8.35 -5.43
CA PHE A 107 -11.81 -8.16 -4.84
C PHE A 107 -11.91 -8.09 -3.33
N LYS A 108 -11.04 -8.82 -2.64
CA LYS A 108 -10.69 -8.59 -1.24
C LYS A 108 -9.43 -7.76 -1.23
N PHE A 109 -9.36 -6.76 -0.36
CA PHE A 109 -8.14 -6.00 -0.15
C PHE A 109 -7.86 -5.72 1.32
N VAL A 110 -6.58 -5.50 1.61
CA VAL A 110 -6.06 -5.05 2.89
C VAL A 110 -5.20 -3.83 2.62
N LEU A 111 -5.53 -2.72 3.27
CA LEU A 111 -4.71 -1.52 3.26
C LEU A 111 -3.97 -1.45 4.60
N ARG A 112 -2.64 -1.40 4.54
CA ARG A 112 -1.76 -1.27 5.70
C ARG A 112 -0.76 -0.15 5.44
N ALA A 113 -0.37 0.56 6.48
CA ALA A 113 0.57 1.67 6.38
C ALA A 113 1.70 1.47 7.36
N PHE A 114 2.91 1.82 6.92
CA PHE A 114 4.13 1.73 7.69
C PHE A 114 4.86 3.07 7.70
N VAL A 115 5.70 3.28 8.70
CA VAL A 115 6.61 4.42 8.81
C VAL A 115 8.05 3.91 8.92
N LEU A 116 8.97 4.58 8.23
CA LEU A 116 10.39 4.24 8.32
C LEU A 116 10.94 4.52 9.72
N ASN A 117 11.50 3.49 10.35
CA ASN A 117 12.30 3.60 11.55
C ASN A 117 13.77 3.39 11.20
N MET A 118 14.50 4.50 11.05
CA MET A 118 15.92 4.48 10.71
C MET A 118 16.81 3.92 11.82
N LEU A 119 16.35 3.88 13.08
CA LEU A 119 17.15 3.39 14.20
C LEU A 119 17.15 1.86 14.28
N GLU A 120 16.01 1.25 13.94
CA GLU A 120 15.82 -0.20 13.99
C GLU A 120 15.93 -0.87 12.61
N GLU A 121 16.27 -0.10 11.58
CA GLU A 121 16.33 -0.54 10.18
C GLU A 121 15.06 -1.29 9.76
N SER A 122 13.90 -0.74 10.14
CA SER A 122 12.58 -1.37 9.97
C SER A 122 11.52 -0.42 9.41
N LEU A 123 10.41 -1.03 8.98
CA LEU A 123 9.15 -0.34 8.72
C LEU A 123 8.14 -0.73 9.81
N ASP A 124 7.78 0.23 10.65
CA ASP A 124 6.88 0.01 11.77
C ASP A 124 5.44 0.34 11.37
N ASP A 125 4.48 -0.39 11.92
CA ASP A 125 3.07 -0.13 11.68
C ASP A 125 2.69 1.30 12.09
N VAL A 126 1.93 1.98 11.23
CA VAL A 126 1.26 3.21 11.63
C VAL A 126 0.15 2.86 12.63
N ASP A 127 0.21 3.48 13.80
CA ASP A 127 -0.87 3.39 14.77
C ASP A 127 -2.12 4.11 14.29
N MET A 128 -3.27 3.47 14.47
CA MET A 128 -4.60 4.05 14.23
C MET A 128 -4.82 4.54 12.79
N LEU A 129 -4.48 3.73 11.80
CA LEU A 129 -4.75 3.98 10.39
C LEU A 129 -6.25 4.24 10.14
N ARG A 130 -6.57 5.46 9.68
CA ARG A 130 -7.94 5.86 9.30
C ARG A 130 -8.02 6.25 7.82
N CYS A 131 -8.44 5.31 6.99
CA CYS A 131 -8.75 5.60 5.58
C CYS A 131 -10.27 5.61 5.34
N THR A 132 -10.87 6.80 5.35
CA THR A 132 -12.33 6.95 5.20
C THR A 132 -12.82 6.51 3.83
N LEU A 133 -12.05 6.72 2.77
CA LEU A 133 -12.40 6.30 1.42
C LEU A 133 -12.42 4.78 1.33
N ALA A 134 -11.31 4.11 1.67
CA ALA A 134 -11.21 2.65 1.61
C ALA A 134 -12.21 1.97 2.57
N GLY A 135 -12.48 2.57 3.73
CA GLY A 135 -13.47 2.07 4.69
C GLY A 135 -14.92 2.37 4.38
N LYS A 136 -15.23 3.19 3.36
CA LYS A 136 -16.62 3.49 2.94
C LYS A 136 -17.00 2.85 1.62
N ILE A 137 -16.09 2.10 0.96
CA ILE A 137 -16.45 1.30 -0.20
C ILE A 137 -17.41 0.20 0.27
N VAL A 138 -18.65 0.24 -0.24
CA VAL A 138 -19.68 -0.77 0.02
C VAL A 138 -20.13 -1.33 -1.31
N ASN A 139 -20.15 -2.66 -1.43
CA ASN A 139 -20.78 -3.33 -2.57
C ASN A 139 -22.29 -3.07 -2.55
N ARG A 140 -22.74 -2.07 -3.32
CA ARG A 140 -24.17 -1.84 -3.53
C ARG A 140 -24.72 -2.98 -4.38
N SER A 141 -25.87 -3.51 -3.96
CA SER A 141 -26.67 -4.39 -4.81
C SER A 141 -27.46 -3.46 -5.71
N ASP A 142 -27.30 -3.59 -7.03
CA ASP A 142 -28.36 -3.21 -7.95
C ASP A 142 -29.42 -4.32 -7.93
#